data_AF-A0A016VEA5-F1
#
_entry.id   AF-A0A016VEA5-F1
#
_cell.length_a   1.000
_cell.length_b   1.000
_cell.length_c   1.000
_cell.angle_alpha   90.00
_cell.angle_beta   90.00
_cell.angle_gamma   90.00
#
_symmetry.space_group_name_H-M   'P 1'
#
loop_
_entity.id
_entity.type
_entity.pdbx_description
1 polymer ?
#
loop_
_entity_poly.entity_id
_entity_poly.type
_entity_poly.pdbx_seq_one_letter_code
_entity_poly.pdbx_strand_id
1 'polypeptide(L)'
;MKQGRRYFYLQAPHELEVDEHFRPETIVASGEETIVTKTAPVTEPHPIDLLPGETVKADEEFDGELRAILTDYRLCLIAPNNRALRVILLVAIESIDFRDPVQIIISCKEGRVACLQAKSTESAIAWHKMLYKAANRATCHELFAWNFAKQVRETPCSWLSYTPPVEDEALVRKEFERLDYDRDHFRISDDNKGFTLSPTYPEYMVIPKEISHKDLVDGKDFRFLQRWPAVVWKCKETRAVLLRSSQPRLSLFGWRNNADEKFFELVHKYLDTYSPGKDMLIMDARSYAAAWANRAKGGGFEHPEYYQRTRVDWLALPNIHNVRYSFHQLRALLCSNQNKTGESYLTALEGTCWLNYVKDLMNSARKCVDTLFDGQSVLVHCSDGWDRTTQIVSLAKLMGDEYYRTVQLFIRNLIEPSIRIKTNQSTEADS
;
A
#
# COMPACT_ATOMS: atom_id res chain seq x y z
N MET A 1 2.50 45.05 -34.65
CA MET A 1 2.03 45.05 -33.25
C MET A 1 2.56 43.80 -32.57
N LYS A 2 3.42 43.96 -31.57
CA LYS A 2 3.95 42.87 -30.74
C LYS A 2 2.89 42.50 -29.70
N GLN A 3 2.45 41.24 -29.63
CA GLN A 3 1.72 40.71 -28.48
C GLN A 3 2.54 39.57 -27.88
N GLY A 4 3.02 39.81 -26.66
CA GLY A 4 3.91 38.93 -25.91
C GLY A 4 3.17 37.73 -25.34
N ARG A 5 3.81 36.56 -25.45
CA ARG A 5 3.42 35.34 -24.72
C ARG A 5 3.89 35.49 -23.27
N ARG A 6 2.96 35.54 -22.32
CA ARG A 6 3.25 35.39 -20.89
C ARG A 6 3.56 33.92 -20.61
N TYR A 7 4.79 33.65 -20.19
CA TYR A 7 5.16 32.37 -19.59
C TYR A 7 4.78 32.41 -18.11
N PHE A 8 3.94 31.48 -17.67
CA PHE A 8 3.71 31.25 -16.25
C PHE A 8 4.86 30.40 -15.71
N TYR A 9 5.77 31.01 -14.97
CA TYR A 9 6.73 30.29 -14.12
C TYR A 9 5.98 29.77 -12.89
N LEU A 10 5.90 28.44 -12.74
CA LEU A 10 5.54 27.82 -11.48
C LEU A 10 6.77 27.88 -10.55
N GLN A 11 6.75 28.81 -9.60
CA GLN A 11 7.69 28.87 -8.49
C GLN A 11 7.47 27.65 -7.58
N ALA A 12 8.57 26.97 -7.21
CA ALA A 12 8.55 25.94 -6.18
C ALA A 12 8.07 26.53 -4.84
N PRO A 13 7.28 25.81 -4.03
CA PRO A 13 6.83 26.31 -2.73
C PRO A 13 8.03 26.51 -1.80
N HIS A 14 8.03 27.70 -1.19
CA HIS A 14 9.02 28.25 -0.28
C HIS A 14 9.39 27.31 0.87
N GLU A 15 10.68 27.30 1.19
CA GLU A 15 11.21 26.91 2.49
C GLU A 15 10.48 27.70 3.59
N LEU A 16 10.04 27.01 4.62
CA LEU A 16 9.49 27.62 5.83
C LEU A 16 10.60 28.41 6.52
N GLU A 17 10.54 29.74 6.44
CA GLU A 17 11.32 30.64 7.30
C GLU A 17 10.94 30.38 8.76
N VAL A 18 11.94 30.12 9.59
CA VAL A 18 11.78 29.98 11.03
C VAL A 18 11.77 31.38 11.62
N ASP A 19 10.68 31.71 12.30
CA ASP A 19 10.48 32.95 13.04
C ASP A 19 11.47 33.00 14.22
N GLU A 20 12.64 33.61 14.00
CA GLU A 20 13.46 34.11 15.09
C GLU A 20 12.67 35.24 15.73
N HIS A 21 12.06 35.04 16.90
CA HIS A 21 11.81 36.01 17.99
C HIS A 21 10.79 35.43 18.98
N PHE A 22 11.15 34.35 19.68
CA PHE A 22 10.45 33.93 20.91
C PHE A 22 11.45 33.92 22.07
N ARG A 23 11.37 34.94 22.94
CA ARG A 23 12.11 35.00 24.22
C ARG A 23 11.13 34.74 25.36
N PRO A 24 11.30 33.68 26.17
CA PRO A 24 10.54 33.54 27.41
C PRO A 24 11.12 34.48 28.48
N GLU A 25 10.25 35.26 29.11
CA GLU A 25 10.56 36.15 30.23
C GLU A 25 11.09 35.38 31.44
N THR A 26 12.14 35.93 32.07
CA THR A 26 12.74 35.40 33.30
C THR A 26 11.95 35.92 34.50
N ILE A 27 11.21 35.05 35.20
CA ILE A 27 10.65 35.37 36.51
C ILE A 27 11.72 35.08 37.56
N VAL A 28 12.18 36.13 38.24
CA VAL A 28 13.10 36.06 39.38
C VAL A 28 12.29 35.70 40.63
N ALA A 29 12.67 34.61 41.31
CA ALA A 29 12.27 34.35 42.70
C ALA A 29 13.53 34.09 43.53
N SER A 30 13.62 34.79 44.65
CA SER A 30 14.74 34.87 45.58
C SER A 30 14.78 33.70 46.57
N GLY A 31 15.97 33.12 46.75
CA GLY A 31 16.57 32.66 48.03
C GLY A 31 15.93 31.49 48.78
N GLU A 32 16.65 30.37 48.89
CA GLU A 32 17.16 29.81 50.16
C GLU A 32 18.04 28.56 49.94
N GLU A 33 18.84 28.24 50.96
CA GLU A 33 20.10 27.51 50.94
C GLU A 33 20.05 25.97 50.79
N THR A 34 21.04 25.47 50.05
CA THR A 34 21.88 24.26 50.23
C THR A 34 21.27 22.95 50.76
N ILE A 35 21.15 21.95 49.88
CA ILE A 35 21.50 20.55 50.17
C ILE A 35 22.25 19.99 48.94
N VAL A 36 23.53 19.63 49.13
CA VAL A 36 24.36 18.97 48.12
C VAL A 36 23.84 17.53 47.93
N THR A 37 23.02 17.32 46.92
CA THR A 37 22.77 16.00 46.37
C THR A 37 23.76 15.76 45.24
N LYS A 38 24.48 14.62 45.30
CA LYS A 38 25.34 14.13 44.22
C LYS A 38 24.52 14.11 42.92
N THR A 39 24.74 15.09 42.04
CA THR A 39 24.26 15.04 40.66
C THR A 39 24.91 13.83 40.01
N ALA A 40 24.08 12.87 39.61
CA ALA A 40 24.45 11.87 38.62
C ALA A 40 25.09 12.61 37.42
N PRO A 41 26.11 12.03 36.75
CA PRO A 41 26.72 12.67 35.60
C PRO A 41 25.61 13.01 34.62
N VAL A 42 25.52 14.31 34.26
CA VAL A 42 24.67 14.80 33.19
C VAL A 42 25.16 14.09 31.94
N THR A 43 24.49 13.00 31.58
CA THR A 43 24.69 12.37 30.28
C THR A 43 24.33 13.42 29.26
N GLU A 44 25.32 13.85 28.47
CA GLU A 44 25.06 14.71 27.32
C GLU A 44 23.88 14.11 26.53
N PRO A 45 22.89 14.93 26.14
CA PRO A 45 21.75 14.42 25.41
C PRO A 45 22.24 13.70 24.16
N HIS A 46 21.79 12.47 23.99
CA HIS A 46 22.11 11.66 22.83
C HIS A 46 21.74 12.44 21.57
N PRO A 47 22.54 12.43 20.48
CA PRO A 47 22.27 13.26 19.29
C PRO A 47 21.01 12.82 18.51
N ILE A 48 20.24 11.85 19.02
CA ILE A 48 18.97 11.41 18.47
C ILE A 48 17.94 11.22 19.58
N ASP A 49 16.71 11.63 19.30
CA ASP A 49 15.56 11.33 20.14
C ASP A 49 15.07 9.92 19.86
N LEU A 50 15.06 9.06 20.87
CA LEU A 50 14.58 7.68 20.74
C LEU A 50 13.06 7.61 20.82
N LEU A 51 12.44 6.80 19.96
CA LEU A 51 11.03 6.46 20.08
C LEU A 51 10.78 5.55 21.30
N PRO A 52 9.56 5.51 21.85
CA PRO A 52 9.17 4.53 22.86
C PRO A 52 9.58 3.10 22.48
N GLY A 53 10.43 2.49 23.30
CA GLY A 53 10.97 1.15 23.07
C GLY A 53 12.17 1.07 22.12
N GLU A 54 12.54 2.15 21.45
CA GLU A 54 13.72 2.18 20.59
C GLU A 54 14.98 2.14 21.45
N THR A 55 15.93 1.28 21.08
CA THR A 55 17.19 1.13 21.82
C THR A 55 18.39 1.21 20.89
N VAL A 56 19.43 1.92 21.34
CA VAL A 56 20.71 1.99 20.62
C VAL A 56 21.43 0.65 20.71
N LYS A 57 21.88 0.14 19.57
CA LYS A 57 22.60 -1.12 19.40
C LYS A 57 24.07 -0.91 19.09
N ALA A 58 24.41 0.16 18.38
CA ALA A 58 25.77 0.62 18.17
C ALA A 58 25.78 2.13 17.94
N ASP A 59 26.93 2.71 18.28
CA ASP A 59 27.22 4.13 18.10
C ASP A 59 28.73 4.25 17.89
N GLU A 60 29.13 4.57 16.66
CA GLU A 60 30.55 4.61 16.27
C GLU A 60 30.81 5.75 15.29
N GLU A 61 32.01 6.32 15.39
CA GLU A 61 32.49 7.32 14.45
C GLU A 61 33.22 6.64 13.29
N PHE A 62 32.78 6.94 12.08
CA PHE A 62 33.33 6.53 10.80
C PHE A 62 34.34 7.57 10.30
N ASP A 63 35.02 7.28 9.19
CA ASP A 63 35.93 8.22 8.57
C ASP A 63 35.21 9.52 8.14
N GLY A 64 35.94 10.64 8.19
CA GLY A 64 35.37 11.98 7.94
C GLY A 64 34.46 12.49 9.06
N GLU A 65 34.68 12.05 10.30
CA GLU A 65 33.95 12.49 11.52
C GLU A 65 32.42 12.20 11.46
N LEU A 66 32.01 11.27 10.59
CA LEU A 66 30.61 10.84 10.49
C LEU A 66 30.27 9.91 11.66
N ARG A 67 29.28 10.25 12.48
CA ARG A 67 28.78 9.35 13.52
C ARG A 67 27.63 8.51 12.98
N ALA A 68 27.74 7.18 13.09
CA ALA A 68 26.69 6.24 12.74
C ALA A 68 26.08 5.64 14.01
N ILE A 69 24.76 5.74 14.14
CA ILE A 69 24.02 5.23 15.30
C ILE A 69 22.97 4.25 14.80
N LEU A 70 23.13 2.99 15.18
CA LEU A 70 22.20 1.91 14.85
C LEU A 70 21.26 1.67 16.02
N THR A 71 19.96 1.68 15.77
CA THR A 71 18.93 1.24 16.72
C THR A 71 18.26 -0.05 16.25
N ASP A 72 17.27 -0.56 16.99
CA ASP A 72 16.39 -1.65 16.55
C ASP A 72 15.30 -1.20 15.53
N TYR A 73 15.26 0.09 15.20
CA TYR A 73 14.32 0.69 14.25
C TYR A 73 14.98 1.31 13.01
N ARG A 74 16.11 2.01 13.18
CA ARG A 74 16.75 2.84 12.14
C ARG A 74 18.26 2.94 12.31
N LEU A 75 18.92 3.33 11.23
CA LEU A 75 20.30 3.80 11.19
C LEU A 75 20.29 5.31 11.01
N CYS A 76 20.90 6.03 11.95
CA CYS A 76 21.07 7.48 11.91
C CYS A 76 22.52 7.81 11.55
N LEU A 77 22.71 8.57 10.48
CA LEU A 77 24.01 9.08 10.04
C LEU A 77 24.06 10.57 10.38
N ILE A 78 25.02 10.96 11.22
CA ILE A 78 25.06 12.27 11.88
C ILE A 78 26.39 12.95 11.58
N ALA A 79 26.32 14.20 11.15
CA ALA A 79 27.48 15.04 10.91
C ALA A 79 28.15 15.47 12.24
N PRO A 80 29.40 15.98 12.19
CA PRO A 80 30.14 16.39 13.40
C PRO A 80 29.43 17.46 14.25
N ASN A 81 28.61 18.29 13.61
CA ASN A 81 27.80 19.32 14.26
C ASN A 81 26.47 18.78 14.84
N ASN A 82 26.36 17.47 15.07
CA ASN A 82 25.16 16.77 15.52
C ASN A 82 23.93 16.91 14.60
N ARG A 83 24.11 17.35 13.35
CA ARG A 83 23.02 17.38 12.37
C ARG A 83 22.83 16.00 11.74
N ALA A 84 21.60 15.49 11.78
CA ALA A 84 21.25 14.28 11.05
C ALA A 84 21.42 14.51 9.53
N LEU A 85 22.35 13.79 8.92
CA LEU A 85 22.54 13.76 7.46
C LEU A 85 21.52 12.84 6.81
N ARG A 86 21.26 11.69 7.44
CA ARG A 86 20.31 10.71 6.92
C ARG A 86 19.78 9.79 8.02
N VAL A 87 18.50 9.48 7.93
CA VAL A 87 17.86 8.41 8.69
C VAL A 87 17.42 7.32 7.72
N ILE A 88 17.86 6.09 7.95
CA ILE A 88 17.51 4.92 7.14
C ILE A 88 16.71 3.98 8.03
N LEU A 89 15.44 3.75 7.69
CA LEU A 89 14.64 2.74 8.38
C LEU A 89 15.19 1.36 8.05
N LEU A 90 15.32 0.48 9.05
CA LEU A 90 15.88 -0.85 8.80
C LEU A 90 15.05 -1.65 7.80
N VAL A 91 13.73 -1.48 7.81
CA VAL A 91 12.81 -2.09 6.84
C VAL A 91 12.94 -1.55 5.42
N ALA A 92 13.59 -0.40 5.24
CA ALA A 92 13.86 0.20 3.94
C ALA A 92 15.19 -0.28 3.35
N ILE A 93 16.05 -0.95 4.12
CA ILE A 93 17.29 -1.54 3.61
C ILE A 93 16.93 -2.70 2.67
N GLU A 94 17.54 -2.72 1.49
CA GLU A 94 17.36 -3.73 0.45
C GLU A 94 18.59 -4.64 0.35
N SER A 95 19.79 -4.05 0.31
CA SER A 95 21.05 -4.79 0.32
C SER A 95 22.12 -4.06 1.13
N ILE A 96 23.07 -4.82 1.64
CA ILE A 96 24.25 -4.32 2.34
C ILE A 96 25.47 -5.05 1.76
N ASP A 97 26.31 -4.31 1.05
CA ASP A 97 27.40 -4.84 0.25
C ASP A 97 28.75 -4.21 0.66
N PHE A 98 29.86 -4.82 0.25
CA PHE A 98 31.21 -4.27 0.37
C PHE A 98 31.75 -3.90 -1.01
N ARG A 99 32.48 -2.78 -1.10
CA ARG A 99 33.23 -2.39 -2.32
C ARG A 99 34.75 -2.41 -2.11
N ASP A 100 35.18 -2.23 -0.87
CA ASP A 100 36.56 -2.24 -0.35
C ASP A 100 36.48 -2.81 1.08
N PRO A 101 37.50 -3.49 1.65
CA PRO A 101 37.51 -3.97 3.04
C PRO A 101 36.96 -3.03 4.11
N VAL A 102 36.99 -1.72 3.88
CA VAL A 102 36.53 -0.68 4.81
C VAL A 102 35.25 0.04 4.38
N GLN A 103 34.73 -0.20 3.18
CA GLN A 103 33.58 0.54 2.65
C GLN A 103 32.30 -0.31 2.63
N ILE A 104 31.32 0.10 3.43
CA ILE A 104 29.98 -0.49 3.49
C ILE A 104 29.03 0.30 2.58
N ILE A 105 28.33 -0.40 1.69
CA ILE A 105 27.31 0.16 0.80
C ILE A 105 25.94 -0.32 1.26
N ILE A 106 25.05 0.61 1.56
CA ILE A 106 23.67 0.35 1.98
C ILE A 106 22.74 0.82 0.87
N SER A 107 22.13 -0.12 0.16
CA SER A 107 21.11 0.16 -0.85
C SER A 107 19.73 0.10 -0.22
N CYS A 108 18.91 1.12 -0.45
CA CYS A 108 17.56 1.20 0.11
C CYS A 108 16.48 1.03 -0.96
N LYS A 109 15.31 0.53 -0.57
CA LYS A 109 14.16 0.22 -1.46
C LYS A 109 13.67 1.43 -2.25
N GLU A 110 13.85 2.64 -1.74
CA GLU A 110 13.54 3.91 -2.42
C GLU A 110 14.60 4.32 -3.47
N GLY A 111 15.64 3.50 -3.70
CA GLY A 111 16.68 3.77 -4.69
C GLY A 111 17.84 4.62 -4.21
N ARG A 112 17.83 5.08 -2.96
CA ARG A 112 18.96 5.83 -2.40
C ARG A 112 20.02 4.89 -1.87
N VAL A 113 21.28 5.21 -2.11
CA VAL A 113 22.46 4.47 -1.62
C VAL A 113 23.19 5.30 -0.57
N ALA A 114 23.62 4.70 0.53
CA ALA A 114 24.55 5.30 1.48
C ALA A 114 25.87 4.53 1.44
N CYS A 115 26.99 5.23 1.40
CA CYS A 115 28.31 4.65 1.48
C CYS A 115 28.96 5.11 2.79
N LEU A 116 29.34 4.15 3.63
CA LEU A 116 30.01 4.40 4.90
C LEU A 116 31.45 3.89 4.79
N GLN A 117 32.39 4.74 5.20
CA GLN A 117 33.81 4.42 5.21
C GLN A 117 34.23 4.15 6.66
N ALA A 118 34.41 2.89 7.04
CA ALA A 118 34.83 2.52 8.37
C ALA A 118 36.32 2.85 8.60
N LYS A 119 36.70 3.08 9.86
CA LYS A 119 38.10 3.39 10.23
C LYS A 119 39.02 2.16 10.11
N SER A 120 38.47 0.95 10.16
CA SER A 120 39.21 -0.29 9.95
C SER A 120 38.34 -1.39 9.32
N THR A 121 38.99 -2.40 8.77
CA THR A 121 38.33 -3.58 8.17
C THR A 121 37.50 -4.34 9.21
N GLU A 122 38.00 -4.44 10.44
CA GLU A 122 37.31 -5.10 11.55
C GLU A 122 36.01 -4.37 11.90
N SER A 123 36.05 -3.03 11.99
CA SER A 123 34.87 -2.20 12.21
C SER A 123 33.86 -2.37 11.06
N ALA A 124 34.34 -2.35 9.81
CA ALA A 124 33.49 -2.56 8.64
C ALA A 124 32.76 -3.91 8.67
N ILE A 125 33.47 -5.00 9.00
CA ILE A 125 32.91 -6.35 9.13
C ILE A 125 31.92 -6.43 10.29
N ALA A 126 32.22 -5.82 11.43
CA ALA A 126 31.33 -5.79 12.58
C ALA A 126 30.01 -5.07 12.25
N TRP A 127 30.09 -3.87 11.68
CA TRP A 127 28.92 -3.09 11.27
C TRP A 127 28.10 -3.76 10.17
N HIS A 128 28.76 -4.37 9.18
CA HIS A 128 28.05 -5.14 8.15
C HIS A 128 27.21 -6.26 8.77
N LYS A 129 27.79 -7.07 9.67
CA LYS A 129 27.06 -8.15 10.36
C LYS A 129 25.89 -7.62 11.17
N MET A 130 26.08 -6.51 11.89
CA MET A 130 25.04 -5.89 12.70
C MET A 130 23.89 -5.36 11.84
N LEU A 131 24.21 -4.60 10.79
CA LEU A 131 23.22 -4.06 9.85
C LEU A 131 22.49 -5.18 9.11
N TYR A 132 23.21 -6.22 8.67
CA TYR A 132 22.62 -7.36 7.98
C TYR A 132 21.61 -8.09 8.86
N LYS A 133 21.96 -8.32 10.14
CA LYS A 133 21.03 -8.91 11.12
C LYS A 133 19.84 -7.99 11.42
N ALA A 134 20.06 -6.68 11.50
CA ALA A 134 19.01 -5.72 11.83
C ALA A 134 18.00 -5.50 10.67
N ALA A 135 18.50 -5.57 9.43
CA ALA A 135 17.71 -5.45 8.21
C ALA A 135 16.97 -6.75 7.84
N ASN A 136 17.59 -7.91 8.07
CA ASN A 136 17.02 -9.22 7.75
C ASN A 136 16.43 -9.89 9.00
N ARG A 137 15.12 -9.78 9.15
CA ARG A 137 14.36 -10.39 10.25
C ARG A 137 13.83 -11.76 9.83
N ALA A 138 13.81 -12.71 10.76
CA ALA A 138 13.30 -14.05 10.46
C ALA A 138 11.76 -14.08 10.45
N THR A 139 11.14 -13.29 11.33
CA THR A 139 9.69 -13.24 11.50
C THR A 139 9.14 -11.81 11.54
N CYS A 140 7.84 -11.65 11.27
CA CYS A 140 7.19 -10.36 11.39
C CYS A 140 7.07 -9.88 12.85
N HIS A 141 7.11 -10.78 13.83
CA HIS A 141 7.06 -10.46 15.27
C HIS A 141 8.29 -9.69 15.75
N GLU A 142 9.40 -9.82 15.03
CA GLU A 142 10.61 -9.06 15.32
C GLU A 142 10.51 -7.60 14.88
N LEU A 143 9.50 -7.18 14.11
CA LEU A 143 9.35 -5.79 13.65
C LEU A 143 9.22 -4.82 14.84
N PHE A 144 9.93 -3.68 14.74
CA PHE A 144 9.90 -2.62 15.75
C PHE A 144 8.48 -2.16 16.06
N ALA A 145 7.56 -2.22 15.09
CA ALA A 145 6.15 -1.88 15.24
C ALA A 145 5.49 -2.58 16.45
N TRP A 146 5.83 -3.85 16.75
CA TRP A 146 5.25 -4.57 17.88
C TRP A 146 5.76 -4.05 19.23
N ASN A 147 7.06 -3.80 19.32
CA ASN A 147 7.66 -3.24 20.52
C ASN A 147 7.14 -1.82 20.77
N PHE A 148 7.13 -0.98 19.72
CA PHE A 148 6.57 0.36 19.77
C PHE A 148 5.11 0.36 20.24
N ALA A 149 4.26 -0.52 19.67
CA ALA A 149 2.86 -0.62 20.06
C ALA A 149 2.66 -1.13 21.50
N LYS A 150 3.57 -1.96 22.02
CA LYS A 150 3.57 -2.35 23.44
C LYS A 150 3.90 -1.15 24.32
N GLN A 151 4.98 -0.44 24.02
CA GLN A 151 5.50 0.65 24.84
C GLN A 151 4.56 1.86 24.89
N VAL A 152 3.97 2.22 23.75
CA VAL A 152 2.97 3.30 23.68
C VAL A 152 1.71 2.99 24.50
N ARG A 153 1.32 1.70 24.62
CA ARG A 153 0.16 1.32 25.45
C ARG A 153 0.45 1.48 26.94
N GLU A 154 1.67 1.23 27.36
CA GLU A 154 2.12 1.39 28.76
C GLU A 154 2.40 2.86 29.08
N THR A 155 3.03 3.59 28.16
CA THR A 155 3.37 5.01 28.29
C THR A 155 2.87 5.79 27.07
N PRO A 156 1.62 6.29 27.11
CA PRO A 156 1.06 7.06 26.00
C PRO A 156 1.86 8.31 25.68
N CYS A 157 2.07 8.57 24.39
CA CYS A 157 2.80 9.73 23.90
C CYS A 157 1.82 10.86 23.52
N SER A 158 2.09 12.09 23.96
CA SER A 158 1.23 13.25 23.67
C SER A 158 1.11 13.58 22.19
N TRP A 159 2.15 13.29 21.41
CA TRP A 159 2.18 13.50 19.96
C TRP A 159 1.50 12.37 19.17
N LEU A 160 1.19 11.24 19.80
CA LEU A 160 0.56 10.09 19.13
C LEU A 160 -0.93 10.08 19.42
N SER A 161 -1.72 10.49 18.42
CA SER A 161 -3.18 10.40 18.50
C SER A 161 -3.65 8.95 18.38
N TYR A 162 -4.17 8.37 19.47
CA TYR A 162 -4.85 7.09 19.41
C TYR A 162 -6.24 7.27 18.82
N THR A 163 -6.48 6.66 17.66
CA THR A 163 -7.85 6.38 17.21
C THR A 163 -8.10 4.90 17.43
N PRO A 164 -9.16 4.50 18.16
CA PRO A 164 -9.53 3.10 18.23
C PRO A 164 -9.78 2.56 16.82
N PRO A 165 -9.36 1.30 16.53
CA PRO A 165 -9.67 0.68 15.26
C PRO A 165 -11.20 0.62 15.09
N VAL A 166 -11.68 0.99 13.91
CA VAL A 166 -13.10 0.86 13.58
C VAL A 166 -13.37 -0.60 13.20
N GLU A 167 -14.46 -1.17 13.70
CA GLU A 167 -14.89 -2.51 13.33
C GLU A 167 -15.26 -2.57 11.83
N ASP A 168 -14.89 -3.67 11.15
CA ASP A 168 -15.16 -3.83 9.70
C ASP A 168 -16.66 -3.71 9.41
N GLU A 169 -17.50 -4.25 10.28
CA GLU A 169 -18.95 -4.15 10.13
C GLU A 169 -19.42 -2.70 10.10
N ALA A 170 -18.91 -1.85 11.00
CA ALA A 170 -19.29 -0.45 11.07
C ALA A 170 -18.83 0.32 9.83
N LEU A 171 -17.62 0.03 9.31
CA LEU A 171 -17.13 0.62 8.06
C LEU A 171 -18.00 0.24 6.87
N VAL A 172 -18.32 -1.06 6.72
CA VAL A 172 -19.13 -1.56 5.61
C VAL A 172 -20.57 -1.05 5.70
N ARG A 173 -21.18 -1.00 6.89
CA ARG A 173 -22.52 -0.42 7.10
C ARG A 173 -22.56 1.07 6.73
N LYS A 174 -21.58 1.85 7.20
CA LYS A 174 -21.49 3.26 6.88
C LYS A 174 -21.33 3.50 5.37
N GLU A 175 -20.49 2.71 4.69
CA GLU A 175 -20.37 2.81 3.23
C GLU A 175 -21.63 2.34 2.51
N PHE A 176 -22.30 1.30 3.01
CA PHE A 176 -23.56 0.81 2.43
C PHE A 176 -24.66 1.88 2.47
N GLU A 177 -24.77 2.61 3.58
CA GLU A 177 -25.71 3.72 3.76
C GLU A 177 -25.29 4.95 2.95
N ARG A 178 -24.01 5.35 3.02
CA ARG A 178 -23.49 6.53 2.30
C ARG A 178 -23.67 6.41 0.79
N LEU A 179 -23.45 5.22 0.26
CA LEU A 179 -23.61 4.91 -1.17
C LEU A 179 -25.06 4.58 -1.54
N ASP A 180 -26.02 4.60 -0.61
CA ASP A 180 -27.44 4.34 -0.87
C ASP A 180 -27.68 3.00 -1.60
N TYR A 181 -27.05 1.92 -1.14
CA TYR A 181 -27.24 0.62 -1.79
C TYR A 181 -28.70 0.18 -1.72
N ASP A 182 -29.19 -0.36 -2.84
CA ASP A 182 -30.54 -0.89 -2.94
C ASP A 182 -30.67 -2.18 -2.11
N ARG A 183 -31.48 -2.11 -1.04
CA ARG A 183 -31.70 -3.21 -0.09
C ARG A 183 -32.59 -4.32 -0.64
N ASP A 184 -33.22 -4.13 -1.80
CA ASP A 184 -33.95 -5.19 -2.49
C ASP A 184 -33.01 -6.06 -3.34
N HIS A 185 -31.88 -5.50 -3.77
CA HIS A 185 -30.92 -6.18 -4.63
C HIS A 185 -29.62 -6.58 -3.91
N PHE A 186 -29.18 -5.84 -2.90
CA PHE A 186 -27.92 -6.09 -2.20
C PHE A 186 -28.11 -6.21 -0.69
N ARG A 187 -27.21 -6.98 -0.06
CA ARG A 187 -27.08 -7.10 1.39
C ARG A 187 -25.63 -6.99 1.83
N ILE A 188 -25.43 -6.63 3.09
CA ILE A 188 -24.16 -6.85 3.78
C ILE A 188 -24.16 -8.31 4.22
N SER A 189 -23.19 -9.07 3.73
CA SER A 189 -22.91 -10.45 4.11
C SER A 189 -21.84 -10.47 5.19
N ASP A 190 -22.08 -11.28 6.21
CA ASP A 190 -21.16 -11.68 7.28
C ASP A 190 -20.72 -13.16 7.11
N ASP A 191 -20.94 -13.74 5.93
CA ASP A 191 -20.69 -15.16 5.66
C ASP A 191 -19.20 -15.52 5.77
N ASN A 192 -18.30 -14.55 5.68
CA ASN A 192 -16.87 -14.73 5.84
C ASN A 192 -16.36 -14.37 7.26
N LYS A 193 -17.23 -14.24 8.25
CA LYS A 193 -16.84 -14.01 9.64
C LYS A 193 -15.86 -15.10 10.12
N GLY A 194 -14.82 -14.69 10.83
CA GLY A 194 -13.69 -15.55 11.21
C GLY A 194 -12.76 -15.96 10.05
N PHE A 195 -12.94 -15.36 8.86
CA PHE A 195 -12.16 -15.65 7.65
C PHE A 195 -12.25 -17.12 7.21
N THR A 196 -13.40 -17.75 7.40
CA THR A 196 -13.63 -19.20 7.21
C THR A 196 -13.81 -19.60 5.76
N LEU A 197 -14.44 -18.76 4.94
CA LEU A 197 -14.65 -19.02 3.51
C LEU A 197 -13.47 -18.53 2.66
N SER A 198 -12.92 -17.36 2.98
CA SER A 198 -11.71 -16.83 2.37
C SER A 198 -10.81 -16.15 3.41
N PRO A 199 -9.57 -16.65 3.60
CA PRO A 199 -8.62 -16.08 4.56
C PRO A 199 -8.10 -14.68 4.19
N THR A 200 -8.40 -14.22 2.97
CA THR A 200 -7.82 -13.00 2.39
C THR A 200 -8.86 -11.98 1.91
N TYR A 201 -10.13 -12.22 2.21
CA TYR A 201 -11.23 -11.26 2.08
C TYR A 201 -11.63 -10.73 3.47
N PRO A 202 -12.30 -9.56 3.53
CA PRO A 202 -12.85 -9.05 4.78
C PRO A 202 -13.96 -9.97 5.31
N GLU A 203 -14.28 -9.83 6.60
CA GLU A 203 -15.38 -10.58 7.22
C GLU A 203 -16.76 -10.12 6.72
N TYR A 204 -16.88 -8.83 6.40
CA TYR A 204 -18.11 -8.20 5.92
C TYR A 204 -17.95 -7.66 4.51
N MET A 205 -18.94 -7.91 3.65
CA MET A 205 -18.91 -7.47 2.25
C MET A 205 -20.30 -7.27 1.66
N VAL A 206 -20.40 -6.48 0.60
CA VAL A 206 -21.67 -6.26 -0.10
C VAL A 206 -21.80 -7.26 -1.25
N ILE A 207 -22.89 -8.03 -1.26
CA ILE A 207 -23.20 -9.03 -2.29
C ILE A 207 -24.68 -8.97 -2.67
N PRO A 208 -25.11 -9.56 -3.80
CA PRO A 208 -26.52 -9.67 -4.13
C PRO A 208 -27.31 -10.38 -3.02
N LYS A 209 -28.48 -9.84 -2.69
CA LYS A 209 -29.31 -10.26 -1.56
C LYS A 209 -29.70 -11.74 -1.62
N GLU A 210 -29.93 -12.24 -2.83
CA GLU A 210 -30.39 -13.61 -3.09
C GLU A 210 -29.25 -14.66 -3.13
N ILE A 211 -27.98 -14.25 -2.95
CA ILE A 211 -26.86 -15.17 -2.72
C ILE A 211 -26.88 -15.62 -1.26
N SER A 212 -27.08 -16.92 -1.05
CA SER A 212 -27.13 -17.55 0.27
C SER A 212 -25.75 -17.97 0.78
N HIS A 213 -25.63 -18.24 2.08
CA HIS A 213 -24.43 -18.85 2.66
C HIS A 213 -24.05 -20.15 1.93
N LYS A 214 -25.06 -20.99 1.62
CA LYS A 214 -24.86 -22.25 0.92
C LYS A 214 -24.28 -22.04 -0.49
N ASP A 215 -24.77 -21.05 -1.24
CA ASP A 215 -24.22 -20.72 -2.55
C ASP A 215 -22.73 -20.37 -2.45
N LEU A 216 -22.33 -19.59 -1.43
CA LEU A 216 -20.94 -19.24 -1.20
C LEU A 216 -20.10 -20.46 -0.79
N VAL A 217 -20.60 -21.32 0.10
CA VAL A 217 -19.90 -22.55 0.52
C VAL A 217 -19.68 -23.49 -0.66
N ASP A 218 -20.72 -23.72 -1.46
CA ASP A 218 -20.67 -24.62 -2.62
C ASP A 218 -19.81 -24.03 -3.76
N GLY A 219 -19.76 -22.69 -3.87
CA GLY A 219 -19.03 -21.96 -4.92
C GLY A 219 -17.62 -21.51 -4.56
N LYS A 220 -17.21 -21.53 -3.29
CA LYS A 220 -15.98 -20.86 -2.81
C LYS A 220 -14.73 -21.25 -3.60
N ASP A 221 -14.59 -22.52 -3.97
CA ASP A 221 -13.39 -23.03 -4.62
C ASP A 221 -13.32 -22.73 -6.12
N PHE A 222 -14.40 -22.20 -6.71
CA PHE A 222 -14.44 -21.84 -8.12
C PHE A 222 -13.67 -20.54 -8.42
N ARG A 223 -13.49 -19.65 -7.43
CA ARG A 223 -12.70 -18.42 -7.58
C ARG A 223 -11.35 -18.60 -6.86
N PHE A 224 -10.26 -18.16 -7.48
CA PHE A 224 -8.92 -18.31 -6.92
C PHE A 224 -8.79 -17.68 -5.52
N LEU A 225 -8.13 -18.36 -4.58
CA LEU A 225 -8.04 -17.95 -3.16
C LEU A 225 -9.41 -17.67 -2.51
N GLN A 226 -10.47 -18.30 -3.03
CA GLN A 226 -11.85 -18.12 -2.60
C GLN A 226 -12.27 -16.65 -2.64
N ARG A 227 -11.81 -15.87 -3.63
CA ARG A 227 -12.14 -14.43 -3.77
C ARG A 227 -13.30 -14.24 -4.73
N TRP A 228 -14.49 -14.61 -4.29
CA TRP A 228 -15.72 -14.47 -5.08
C TRP A 228 -16.04 -13.01 -5.40
N PRO A 229 -16.91 -12.73 -6.38
CA PRO A 229 -17.33 -11.37 -6.69
C PRO A 229 -17.93 -10.66 -5.46
N ALA A 230 -17.48 -9.44 -5.20
CA ALA A 230 -18.03 -8.58 -4.15
C ALA A 230 -18.21 -7.16 -4.69
N VAL A 231 -19.30 -6.51 -4.31
CA VAL A 231 -19.58 -5.11 -4.68
C VAL A 231 -18.81 -4.20 -3.74
N VAL A 232 -18.06 -3.25 -4.29
CA VAL A 232 -17.12 -2.41 -3.54
C VAL A 232 -17.34 -0.91 -3.69
N TRP A 233 -18.17 -0.52 -4.67
CA TRP A 233 -18.61 0.86 -4.86
C TRP A 233 -19.87 0.89 -5.75
N LYS A 234 -20.66 1.95 -5.64
CA LYS A 234 -21.83 2.21 -6.49
C LYS A 234 -21.78 3.67 -6.97
N CYS A 235 -21.95 3.88 -8.27
CA CYS A 235 -22.16 5.21 -8.84
C CYS A 235 -23.51 5.75 -8.39
N LYS A 236 -23.55 6.95 -7.81
CA LYS A 236 -24.81 7.51 -7.29
C LYS A 236 -25.74 7.97 -8.41
N GLU A 237 -25.14 8.44 -9.50
CA GLU A 237 -25.78 9.05 -10.65
C GLU A 237 -26.51 8.01 -11.51
N THR A 238 -25.83 6.89 -11.80
CA THR A 238 -26.38 5.84 -12.68
C THR A 238 -26.82 4.59 -11.94
N ARG A 239 -26.45 4.47 -10.66
CA ARG A 239 -26.65 3.27 -9.83
C ARG A 239 -25.84 2.06 -10.31
N ALA A 240 -24.97 2.19 -11.31
CA ALA A 240 -24.05 1.12 -11.70
C ALA A 240 -23.13 0.73 -10.53
N VAL A 241 -22.81 -0.56 -10.42
CA VAL A 241 -21.97 -1.10 -9.35
C VAL A 241 -20.59 -1.52 -9.86
N LEU A 242 -19.57 -1.23 -9.05
CA LEU A 242 -18.21 -1.73 -9.24
C LEU A 242 -18.00 -2.96 -8.35
N LEU A 243 -17.59 -4.05 -8.98
CA LEU A 243 -17.28 -5.31 -8.34
C LEU A 243 -15.80 -5.64 -8.46
N ARG A 244 -15.32 -6.48 -7.55
CA ARG A 244 -13.99 -7.09 -7.63
C ARG A 244 -14.03 -8.59 -7.36
N SER A 245 -13.09 -9.32 -7.94
CA SER A 245 -12.87 -10.75 -7.66
C SER A 245 -11.44 -11.18 -8.02
N SER A 246 -11.13 -12.46 -7.82
CA SER A 246 -10.08 -13.18 -8.54
C SER A 246 -10.60 -13.82 -9.84
N GLN A 247 -9.71 -14.38 -10.65
CA GLN A 247 -10.11 -15.21 -11.79
C GLN A 247 -10.97 -16.42 -11.38
N PRO A 248 -11.87 -16.89 -12.26
CA PRO A 248 -12.57 -18.16 -12.09
C PRO A 248 -11.66 -19.36 -12.44
N ARG A 249 -12.00 -20.55 -11.95
CA ARG A 249 -11.28 -21.82 -12.14
C ARG A 249 -12.01 -22.72 -13.15
N LEU A 250 -11.97 -22.31 -14.41
CA LEU A 250 -12.53 -23.12 -15.51
C LEU A 250 -11.63 -24.32 -15.84
N SER A 251 -10.32 -24.19 -15.60
CA SER A 251 -9.32 -25.14 -16.10
C SER A 251 -9.42 -25.37 -17.62
N LEU A 252 -8.72 -26.38 -18.13
CA LEU A 252 -8.78 -26.76 -19.55
C LEU A 252 -10.14 -27.36 -19.93
N PHE A 253 -10.84 -27.97 -18.99
CA PHE A 253 -12.13 -28.65 -19.22
C PHE A 253 -13.34 -27.69 -19.28
N GLY A 254 -13.18 -26.42 -18.94
CA GLY A 254 -14.28 -25.45 -18.99
C GLY A 254 -15.32 -25.67 -17.89
N TRP A 255 -14.87 -26.00 -16.67
CA TRP A 255 -15.74 -26.17 -15.52
C TRP A 255 -16.61 -24.95 -15.29
N ARG A 256 -17.85 -25.21 -14.88
CA ARG A 256 -18.89 -24.22 -14.60
C ARG A 256 -19.28 -24.27 -13.14
N ASN A 257 -19.88 -23.19 -12.65
CA ASN A 257 -20.35 -23.12 -11.28
C ASN A 257 -21.65 -22.33 -11.19
N ASN A 258 -22.72 -22.98 -10.75
CA ASN A 258 -24.05 -22.38 -10.67
C ASN A 258 -24.10 -21.20 -9.69
N ALA A 259 -23.33 -21.22 -8.60
CA ALA A 259 -23.32 -20.11 -7.64
C ALA A 259 -22.61 -18.86 -8.21
N ASP A 260 -21.51 -19.05 -8.94
CA ASP A 260 -20.85 -17.95 -9.66
C ASP A 260 -21.76 -17.41 -10.77
N GLU A 261 -22.36 -18.27 -11.61
CA GLU A 261 -23.30 -17.85 -12.67
C GLU A 261 -24.52 -17.11 -12.10
N LYS A 262 -25.14 -17.64 -11.03
CA LYS A 262 -26.25 -16.98 -10.29
C LYS A 262 -25.86 -15.59 -9.78
N PHE A 263 -24.61 -15.39 -9.37
CA PHE A 263 -24.14 -14.07 -8.94
C PHE A 263 -24.26 -13.04 -10.06
N PHE A 264 -23.83 -13.39 -11.28
CA PHE A 264 -23.94 -12.51 -12.45
C PHE A 264 -25.40 -12.28 -12.84
N GLU A 265 -26.23 -13.32 -12.83
CA GLU A 265 -27.67 -13.19 -13.12
C GLU A 265 -28.36 -12.17 -12.20
N LEU A 266 -28.04 -12.17 -10.90
CA LEU A 266 -28.59 -11.22 -9.94
C LEU A 266 -28.09 -9.79 -10.17
N VAL A 267 -26.83 -9.62 -10.60
CA VAL A 267 -26.29 -8.32 -10.99
C VAL A 267 -26.94 -7.82 -12.29
N HIS A 268 -27.24 -8.71 -13.24
CA HIS A 268 -27.98 -8.37 -14.46
C HIS A 268 -29.41 -7.95 -14.16
N LYS A 269 -30.11 -8.65 -13.26
CA LYS A 269 -31.46 -8.26 -12.79
C LYS A 269 -31.46 -6.86 -12.17
N TYR A 270 -30.43 -6.55 -11.38
CA TYR A 270 -30.22 -5.21 -10.85
C TYR A 270 -29.99 -4.18 -11.97
N LEU A 271 -29.11 -4.49 -12.93
CA LEU A 271 -28.87 -3.63 -14.09
C LEU A 271 -30.14 -3.39 -14.91
N ASP A 272 -30.97 -4.40 -15.14
CA ASP A 272 -32.21 -4.27 -15.89
C ASP A 272 -33.20 -3.30 -15.23
N THR A 273 -33.16 -3.19 -13.91
CA THR A 273 -34.00 -2.27 -13.14
C THR A 273 -33.58 -0.80 -13.35
N TYR A 274 -32.27 -0.53 -13.46
CA TYR A 274 -31.72 0.83 -13.41
C TYR A 274 -31.07 1.33 -14.70
N SER A 275 -30.69 0.43 -15.59
CA SER A 275 -30.01 0.68 -16.86
C SER A 275 -30.36 -0.41 -17.89
N PRO A 276 -31.65 -0.54 -18.26
CA PRO A 276 -32.12 -1.60 -19.14
C PRO A 276 -31.40 -1.58 -20.49
N GLY A 277 -31.08 -2.77 -21.00
CA GLY A 277 -30.38 -2.96 -22.27
C GLY A 277 -28.87 -2.72 -22.22
N LYS A 278 -28.31 -2.38 -21.05
CA LYS A 278 -26.85 -2.35 -20.85
C LYS A 278 -26.33 -3.74 -20.48
N ASP A 279 -25.16 -4.07 -21.01
CA ASP A 279 -24.38 -5.23 -20.60
C ASP A 279 -23.43 -4.87 -19.46
N MET A 280 -23.05 -5.89 -18.68
CA MET A 280 -21.98 -5.77 -17.70
C MET A 280 -20.61 -5.81 -18.39
N LEU A 281 -19.62 -5.07 -17.88
CA LEU A 281 -18.24 -5.15 -18.34
C LEU A 281 -17.37 -5.91 -17.34
N ILE A 282 -16.63 -6.91 -17.80
CA ILE A 282 -15.51 -7.50 -17.08
C ILE A 282 -14.23 -6.86 -17.59
N MET A 283 -13.48 -6.22 -16.70
CA MET A 283 -12.14 -5.74 -16.97
C MET A 283 -11.14 -6.75 -16.39
N ASP A 284 -10.64 -7.65 -17.22
CA ASP A 284 -9.53 -8.53 -16.84
C ASP A 284 -8.22 -7.75 -17.01
N ALA A 285 -7.54 -7.52 -15.91
CA ALA A 285 -6.31 -6.73 -15.89
C ALA A 285 -5.14 -7.37 -16.68
N ARG A 286 -5.26 -8.62 -17.09
CA ARG A 286 -4.23 -9.35 -17.83
C ARG A 286 -4.36 -9.12 -19.34
N SER A 287 -3.33 -9.53 -20.07
CA SER A 287 -3.49 -9.75 -21.50
C SER A 287 -4.26 -11.05 -21.74
N TYR A 288 -4.94 -11.15 -22.89
CA TYR A 288 -5.62 -12.39 -23.29
C TYR A 288 -4.68 -13.60 -23.24
N ALA A 289 -3.46 -13.47 -23.77
CA ALA A 289 -2.44 -14.53 -23.74
C ALA A 289 -2.09 -14.97 -22.31
N ALA A 290 -1.93 -14.03 -21.38
CA ALA A 290 -1.66 -14.35 -19.99
C ALA A 290 -2.87 -15.00 -19.31
N ALA A 291 -4.09 -14.57 -19.61
CA ALA A 291 -5.31 -15.19 -19.09
C ALA A 291 -5.46 -16.64 -19.59
N TRP A 292 -5.17 -16.89 -20.86
CA TRP A 292 -5.15 -18.23 -21.43
C TRP A 292 -4.07 -19.12 -20.81
N ALA A 293 -2.86 -18.58 -20.58
CA ALA A 293 -1.81 -19.29 -19.86
C ALA A 293 -2.20 -19.64 -18.41
N ASN A 294 -2.99 -18.80 -17.74
CA ASN A 294 -3.55 -19.12 -16.43
C ASN A 294 -4.63 -20.21 -16.53
N ARG A 295 -5.46 -20.21 -17.58
CA ARG A 295 -6.44 -21.26 -17.83
C ARG A 295 -5.78 -22.64 -17.94
N ALA A 296 -4.66 -22.71 -18.65
CA ALA A 296 -3.85 -23.93 -18.73
C ALA A 296 -3.29 -24.41 -17.38
N LYS A 297 -3.21 -23.53 -16.37
CA LYS A 297 -2.78 -23.80 -15.00
C LYS A 297 -3.94 -23.96 -14.01
N GLY A 298 -5.17 -24.17 -14.49
CA GLY A 298 -6.36 -24.36 -13.65
C GLY A 298 -7.12 -23.09 -13.28
N GLY A 299 -6.65 -21.91 -13.71
CA GLY A 299 -7.40 -20.65 -13.63
C GLY A 299 -8.36 -20.49 -14.80
N GLY A 300 -8.55 -19.26 -15.28
CA GLY A 300 -9.43 -18.99 -16.40
C GLY A 300 -9.90 -17.55 -16.52
N PHE A 301 -10.97 -17.40 -17.27
CA PHE A 301 -11.72 -16.18 -17.51
C PHE A 301 -13.14 -16.56 -17.94
N GLU A 302 -14.09 -15.67 -17.74
CA GLU A 302 -15.51 -15.83 -18.00
C GLU A 302 -15.78 -16.02 -19.50
N HIS A 303 -16.50 -17.09 -19.86
CA HIS A 303 -16.87 -17.37 -21.25
C HIS A 303 -18.25 -16.76 -21.57
N PRO A 304 -18.41 -16.01 -22.69
CA PRO A 304 -19.68 -15.33 -23.01
C PRO A 304 -20.91 -16.24 -23.11
N GLU A 305 -20.73 -17.53 -23.41
CA GLU A 305 -21.84 -18.51 -23.47
C GLU A 305 -22.50 -18.76 -22.11
N TYR A 306 -21.72 -18.71 -21.02
CA TYR A 306 -22.19 -18.99 -19.65
C TYR A 306 -22.39 -17.70 -18.86
N TYR A 307 -21.60 -16.67 -19.14
CA TYR A 307 -21.73 -15.33 -18.59
C TYR A 307 -22.36 -14.43 -19.64
N GLN A 308 -23.64 -14.69 -19.92
CA GLN A 308 -24.39 -13.93 -20.91
C GLN A 308 -24.43 -12.44 -20.52
N ARG A 309 -24.68 -11.57 -21.51
CA ARG A 309 -24.82 -10.12 -21.29
C ARG A 309 -23.62 -9.50 -20.56
N THR A 310 -22.45 -10.07 -20.82
CA THR A 310 -21.19 -9.66 -20.23
C THR A 310 -20.13 -9.58 -21.32
N ARG A 311 -19.42 -8.45 -21.36
CA ARG A 311 -18.30 -8.23 -22.28
C ARG A 311 -16.99 -8.28 -21.50
N VAL A 312 -15.93 -8.81 -22.10
CA VAL A 312 -14.60 -8.87 -21.47
C VAL A 312 -13.65 -7.93 -22.19
N ASP A 313 -13.06 -7.02 -21.43
CA ASP A 313 -11.97 -6.15 -21.86
C ASP A 313 -10.64 -6.61 -21.24
N TRP A 314 -9.66 -6.85 -22.10
CA TRP A 314 -8.29 -7.24 -21.73
C TRP A 314 -7.42 -6.01 -21.57
N LEU A 315 -7.04 -5.67 -20.35
CA LEU A 315 -6.28 -4.43 -20.09
C LEU A 315 -4.78 -4.55 -20.37
N ALA A 316 -4.27 -5.79 -20.46
CA ALA A 316 -2.85 -6.07 -20.73
C ALA A 316 -1.86 -5.40 -19.76
N LEU A 317 -2.24 -5.19 -18.50
CA LEU A 317 -1.35 -4.60 -17.49
C LEU A 317 -0.23 -5.58 -17.09
N PRO A 318 0.99 -5.06 -16.86
CA PRO A 318 2.14 -5.87 -16.50
C PRO A 318 1.91 -6.66 -15.21
N ASN A 319 2.49 -7.85 -15.11
CA ASN A 319 2.51 -8.61 -13.86
C ASN A 319 3.57 -8.05 -12.89
N ILE A 320 3.59 -8.56 -11.66
CA ILE A 320 4.51 -8.11 -10.60
C ILE A 320 5.99 -8.21 -10.97
N HIS A 321 6.39 -9.17 -11.83
CA HIS A 321 7.78 -9.32 -12.25
C HIS A 321 8.17 -8.23 -13.24
N ASN A 322 7.29 -7.91 -14.19
CA ASN A 322 7.50 -6.80 -15.12
C ASN A 322 7.55 -5.45 -14.39
N VAL A 323 6.65 -5.22 -13.43
CA VAL A 323 6.65 -3.98 -12.62
C VAL A 323 7.94 -3.87 -11.80
N ARG A 324 8.37 -4.96 -11.14
CA ARG A 324 9.62 -4.99 -10.39
C ARG A 324 10.82 -4.67 -11.27
N TYR A 325 10.94 -5.33 -12.43
CA TYR A 325 12.02 -5.09 -13.38
C TYR A 325 12.03 -3.63 -13.87
N SER A 326 10.86 -3.12 -14.29
CA SER A 326 10.69 -1.72 -14.69
C SER A 326 11.14 -0.72 -13.61
N PHE A 327 10.79 -0.98 -12.34
CA PHE A 327 11.22 -0.16 -11.23
C PHE A 327 12.74 -0.20 -11.00
N HIS A 328 13.38 -1.36 -11.11
CA HIS A 328 14.83 -1.47 -11.01
C HIS A 328 15.54 -0.69 -12.13
N GLN A 329 15.05 -0.78 -13.37
CA GLN A 329 15.59 -0.03 -14.49
C GLN A 329 15.44 1.49 -14.27
N LEU A 330 14.28 1.95 -13.77
CA LEU A 330 14.08 3.35 -13.42
C LEU A 330 15.05 3.81 -12.33
N ARG A 331 15.20 3.03 -11.26
CA ARG A 331 16.12 3.35 -10.16
C ARG A 331 17.56 3.46 -10.65
N ALA A 332 18.01 2.50 -11.46
CA ALA A 332 19.36 2.51 -12.03
C ALA A 332 19.60 3.75 -12.90
N LEU A 333 18.62 4.14 -13.74
CA LEU A 333 18.69 5.34 -14.55
C LEU A 333 18.77 6.61 -13.69
N LEU A 334 17.92 6.73 -12.67
CA LEU A 334 17.89 7.90 -11.77
C LEU A 334 19.17 8.09 -10.96
N CYS A 335 19.81 6.97 -10.58
CA CYS A 335 21.07 6.96 -9.83
C CYS A 335 22.31 7.07 -10.72
N SER A 336 22.16 7.00 -12.04
CA SER A 336 23.29 7.11 -12.96
C SER A 336 23.84 8.54 -12.99
N ASN A 337 25.15 8.65 -13.24
CA ASN A 337 25.83 9.93 -13.49
C ASN A 337 25.59 10.46 -14.93
N GLN A 338 24.63 9.87 -15.67
CA GLN A 338 24.32 10.33 -17.02
C GLN A 338 23.73 11.73 -17.00
N ASN A 339 23.96 12.49 -18.06
CA ASN A 339 23.32 13.79 -18.23
C ASN A 339 21.80 13.61 -18.31
N LYS A 340 21.08 14.15 -17.33
CA LYS A 340 19.62 13.99 -17.18
C LYS A 340 18.82 14.92 -18.11
N THR A 341 19.50 15.70 -18.93
CA THR A 341 18.89 16.58 -19.92
C THR A 341 19.33 16.16 -21.33
N GLY A 342 18.40 15.66 -22.14
CA GLY A 342 18.65 15.29 -23.54
C GLY A 342 17.81 14.10 -24.02
N GLU A 343 17.76 13.90 -25.33
CA GLU A 343 16.98 12.83 -25.97
C GLU A 343 17.38 11.43 -25.51
N SER A 344 18.69 11.18 -25.36
CA SER A 344 19.22 9.89 -24.89
C SER A 344 18.66 9.49 -23.51
N TYR A 345 18.56 10.44 -22.58
CA TYR A 345 17.97 10.20 -21.26
C TYR A 345 16.48 9.90 -21.36
N LEU A 346 15.74 10.61 -22.22
CA LEU A 346 14.31 10.38 -22.43
C LEU A 346 14.06 9.00 -23.07
N THR A 347 14.89 8.58 -24.04
CA THR A 347 14.84 7.23 -24.62
C THR A 347 15.14 6.16 -23.56
N ALA A 348 16.14 6.37 -22.70
CA ALA A 348 16.43 5.46 -21.62
C ALA A 348 15.28 5.37 -20.60
N LEU A 349 14.65 6.51 -20.28
CA LEU A 349 13.49 6.59 -19.41
C LEU A 349 12.29 5.86 -20.00
N GLU A 350 12.01 6.05 -21.30
CA GLU A 350 10.98 5.31 -22.02
C GLU A 350 11.25 3.79 -21.99
N GLY A 351 12.51 3.38 -22.19
CA GLY A 351 12.94 2.00 -22.12
C GLY A 351 12.74 1.31 -20.76
N THR A 352 12.53 2.08 -19.68
CA THR A 352 12.15 1.51 -18.37
C THR A 352 10.70 1.02 -18.34
N CYS A 353 9.85 1.48 -19.27
CA CYS A 353 8.40 1.29 -19.31
C CYS A 353 7.62 1.83 -18.10
N TRP A 354 8.27 2.45 -17.10
CA TRP A 354 7.61 2.81 -15.85
C TRP A 354 6.44 3.78 -16.06
N LEU A 355 6.69 4.87 -16.81
CA LEU A 355 5.65 5.85 -17.09
C LEU A 355 4.54 5.29 -17.99
N ASN A 356 4.86 4.35 -18.88
CA ASN A 356 3.86 3.64 -19.67
C ASN A 356 2.94 2.79 -18.77
N TYR A 357 3.51 2.04 -17.83
CA TYR A 357 2.73 1.24 -16.89
C TYR A 357 1.84 2.10 -15.98
N VAL A 358 2.34 3.24 -15.50
CA VAL A 358 1.53 4.19 -14.73
C VAL A 358 0.39 4.75 -15.60
N LYS A 359 0.70 5.20 -16.82
CA LYS A 359 -0.30 5.71 -17.79
C LYS A 359 -1.39 4.67 -18.08
N ASP A 360 -1.01 3.43 -18.35
CA ASP A 360 -1.97 2.37 -18.72
C ASP A 360 -2.85 1.97 -17.53
N LEU A 361 -2.31 1.96 -16.31
CA LEU A 361 -3.08 1.77 -15.09
C LEU A 361 -4.09 2.91 -14.88
N MET A 362 -3.66 4.16 -15.03
CA MET A 362 -4.54 5.33 -14.90
C MET A 362 -5.64 5.35 -15.97
N ASN A 363 -5.30 5.01 -17.22
CA ASN A 363 -6.28 4.87 -18.30
C ASN A 363 -7.28 3.75 -18.04
N SER A 364 -6.84 2.63 -17.46
CA SER A 364 -7.73 1.53 -17.06
C SER A 364 -8.70 1.95 -15.97
N ALA A 365 -8.21 2.66 -14.95
CA ALA A 365 -9.06 3.21 -13.89
C ALA A 365 -10.06 4.24 -14.44
N ARG A 366 -9.62 5.16 -15.32
CA ARG A 366 -10.49 6.11 -15.99
C ARG A 366 -11.58 5.40 -16.79
N LYS A 367 -11.23 4.41 -17.62
CA LYS A 367 -12.20 3.61 -18.38
C LYS A 367 -13.22 2.93 -17.48
N CYS A 368 -12.79 2.40 -16.34
CA CYS A 368 -13.69 1.81 -15.33
C CYS A 368 -14.71 2.85 -14.84
N VAL A 369 -14.27 4.06 -14.51
CA VAL A 369 -15.15 5.15 -14.06
C VAL A 369 -16.09 5.57 -15.17
N ASP A 370 -15.59 5.87 -16.37
CA ASP A 370 -16.42 6.28 -17.52
C ASP A 370 -17.53 5.24 -17.78
N THR A 371 -17.19 3.95 -17.72
CA THR A 371 -18.16 2.84 -17.90
C THR A 371 -19.25 2.82 -16.81
N LEU A 372 -18.88 3.08 -15.55
CA LEU A 372 -19.83 3.16 -14.44
C LEU A 372 -20.76 4.37 -14.60
N PHE A 373 -20.22 5.52 -15.00
CA PHE A 373 -20.99 6.74 -15.25
C PHE A 373 -21.82 6.68 -16.56
N ASP A 374 -21.56 5.70 -17.44
CA ASP A 374 -22.39 5.36 -18.61
C ASP A 374 -23.53 4.36 -18.28
N GLY A 375 -23.67 3.97 -17.00
CA GLY A 375 -24.72 3.09 -16.49
C GLY A 375 -24.41 1.60 -16.60
N GLN A 376 -23.16 1.22 -16.90
CA GLN A 376 -22.76 -0.19 -16.95
C GLN A 376 -22.05 -0.60 -15.66
N SER A 377 -22.47 -1.70 -15.05
CA SER A 377 -21.73 -2.28 -13.93
C SER A 377 -20.44 -2.92 -14.43
N VAL A 378 -19.40 -2.87 -13.59
CA VAL A 378 -18.05 -3.33 -13.95
C VAL A 378 -17.56 -4.34 -12.92
N LEU A 379 -17.09 -5.50 -13.36
CA LEU A 379 -16.26 -6.39 -12.54
C LEU A 379 -14.80 -6.23 -12.93
N VAL A 380 -13.94 -5.91 -11.97
CA VAL A 380 -12.49 -5.89 -12.18
C VAL A 380 -11.88 -7.12 -11.52
N HIS A 381 -11.08 -7.89 -12.27
CA HIS A 381 -10.26 -8.93 -11.70
C HIS A 381 -8.91 -9.06 -12.41
N CYS A 382 -8.02 -9.88 -11.85
CA CYS A 382 -6.79 -10.30 -12.51
C CYS A 382 -6.61 -11.80 -12.26
N SER A 383 -5.40 -12.29 -11.99
CA SER A 383 -5.22 -13.68 -11.53
C SER A 383 -5.75 -13.84 -10.10
N ASP A 384 -5.05 -13.28 -9.10
CA ASP A 384 -5.39 -13.47 -7.68
C ASP A 384 -6.34 -12.41 -7.13
N GLY A 385 -6.58 -11.32 -7.87
CA GLY A 385 -7.56 -10.30 -7.47
C GLY A 385 -7.08 -9.32 -6.39
N TRP A 386 -5.79 -9.31 -6.02
CA TRP A 386 -5.24 -8.46 -4.94
C TRP A 386 -4.19 -7.42 -5.36
N ASP A 387 -3.63 -7.48 -6.58
CA ASP A 387 -2.63 -6.52 -7.06
C ASP A 387 -3.28 -5.48 -7.98
N ARG A 388 -3.27 -5.74 -9.30
CA ARG A 388 -3.84 -4.87 -10.34
C ARG A 388 -5.31 -4.54 -10.10
N THR A 389 -6.07 -5.52 -9.62
CA THR A 389 -7.48 -5.32 -9.25
C THR A 389 -7.63 -4.25 -8.19
N THR A 390 -6.83 -4.32 -7.12
CA THR A 390 -6.84 -3.32 -6.05
C THR A 390 -6.42 -1.96 -6.59
N GLN A 391 -5.40 -1.90 -7.44
CA GLN A 391 -4.95 -0.64 -8.05
C GLN A 391 -6.06 0.03 -8.87
N ILE A 392 -6.71 -0.71 -9.78
CA ILE A 392 -7.79 -0.18 -10.62
C ILE A 392 -9.00 0.23 -9.78
N VAL A 393 -9.47 -0.64 -8.89
CA VAL A 393 -10.66 -0.37 -8.04
C VAL A 393 -10.43 0.85 -7.17
N SER A 394 -9.27 0.95 -6.51
CA SER A 394 -8.97 2.08 -5.63
C SER A 394 -8.82 3.39 -6.40
N LEU A 395 -8.17 3.37 -7.57
CA LEU A 395 -8.08 4.55 -8.44
C LEU A 395 -9.44 4.96 -8.99
N ALA A 396 -10.29 4.00 -9.39
CA ALA A 396 -11.63 4.29 -9.87
C ALA A 396 -12.48 4.94 -8.78
N LYS A 397 -12.41 4.45 -7.53
CA LYS A 397 -13.05 5.07 -6.37
C LYS A 397 -12.55 6.50 -6.13
N LEU A 398 -11.24 6.74 -6.18
CA LEU A 398 -10.67 8.09 -6.04
C LEU A 398 -11.12 9.06 -7.15
N MET A 399 -11.20 8.56 -8.38
CA MET A 399 -11.62 9.35 -9.54
C MET A 399 -13.13 9.64 -9.51
N GLY A 400 -13.95 8.65 -9.18
CA GLY A 400 -15.42 8.73 -9.25
C GLY A 400 -16.13 9.25 -7.99
N ASP A 401 -15.45 9.37 -6.84
CA ASP A 401 -16.10 9.77 -5.59
C ASP A 401 -15.13 10.62 -4.71
N GLU A 402 -15.40 11.92 -4.58
CA GLU A 402 -14.55 12.83 -3.81
C GLU A 402 -14.43 12.46 -2.32
N TYR A 403 -15.34 11.66 -1.79
CA TYR A 403 -15.28 11.18 -0.40
C TYR A 403 -13.95 10.47 -0.10
N TYR A 404 -13.39 9.73 -1.06
CA TYR A 404 -12.12 9.01 -0.88
C TYR A 404 -10.87 9.90 -1.00
N ARG A 405 -11.00 11.19 -1.33
CA ARG A 405 -9.86 12.12 -1.51
C ARG A 405 -9.43 12.83 -0.22
N THR A 406 -10.14 12.63 0.89
CA THR A 406 -9.73 13.19 2.19
C THR A 406 -8.75 12.24 2.88
N VAL A 407 -7.77 12.77 3.63
CA VAL A 407 -6.72 11.97 4.29
C VAL A 407 -7.30 10.88 5.19
N GLN A 408 -8.28 11.22 6.02
CA GLN A 408 -8.91 10.29 6.96
C GLN A 408 -9.63 9.14 6.23
N LEU A 409 -10.31 9.44 5.12
CA LEU A 409 -11.14 8.47 4.41
C LEU A 409 -10.33 7.66 3.39
N PHE A 410 -9.27 8.24 2.83
CA PHE A 410 -8.26 7.53 2.06
C PHE A 410 -7.65 6.40 2.89
N ILE A 411 -7.24 6.69 4.12
CA ILE A 411 -6.68 5.68 5.01
C ILE A 411 -7.76 4.66 5.43
N ARG A 412 -8.90 5.11 5.97
CA ARG A 412 -9.88 4.22 6.60
C ARG A 412 -10.79 3.44 5.65
N ASN A 413 -11.15 4.01 4.49
CA ASN A 413 -12.16 3.41 3.60
C ASN A 413 -11.57 2.92 2.27
N LEU A 414 -10.31 3.25 1.97
CA LEU A 414 -9.62 2.78 0.77
C LEU A 414 -8.45 1.86 1.09
N ILE A 415 -7.57 2.24 2.02
CA ILE A 415 -6.38 1.45 2.37
C ILE A 415 -6.75 0.28 3.31
N GLU A 416 -7.33 0.55 4.48
CA GLU A 416 -7.62 -0.47 5.50
C GLU A 416 -8.47 -1.64 4.96
N PRO A 417 -9.58 -1.42 4.24
CA PRO A 417 -10.41 -2.52 3.72
C PRO A 417 -9.77 -3.27 2.54
N SER A 418 -8.78 -2.66 1.87
CA SER A 418 -8.09 -3.28 0.72
C SER A 418 -6.90 -4.16 1.11
N ILE A 419 -6.44 -4.08 2.36
CA ILE A 419 -5.18 -4.71 2.83
C ILE A 419 -5.43 -5.66 4.01
N ARG A 420 -6.62 -5.67 4.63
CA ARG A 420 -6.93 -6.58 5.74
C ARG A 420 -6.89 -8.05 5.29
N ILE A 421 -5.89 -8.77 5.81
CA ILE A 421 -5.70 -10.22 5.66
C ILE A 421 -5.71 -10.78 7.09
N LYS A 422 -6.14 -12.03 7.28
CA LYS A 422 -5.99 -12.72 8.57
C LYS A 422 -4.54 -12.66 9.03
N THR A 423 -4.24 -11.79 9.99
CA THR A 423 -3.07 -11.95 10.83
C THR A 423 -3.40 -13.08 11.77
N ASN A 424 -2.66 -14.18 11.74
CA ASN A 424 -2.74 -15.19 12.80
C ASN A 424 -2.37 -14.50 14.11
N GLN A 425 -3.37 -13.99 14.83
CA GLN A 425 -3.26 -13.87 16.27
C GLN A 425 -3.22 -15.31 16.76
N SER A 426 -2.01 -15.84 16.94
CA SER A 426 -1.80 -17.00 17.78
C SER A 426 -2.30 -16.61 19.16
N THR A 427 -3.49 -17.07 19.48
CA THR A 427 -3.95 -17.27 20.86
C THR A 427 -3.05 -18.34 21.47
N GLU A 428 -1.88 -17.94 21.96
CA GLU A 428 -1.03 -18.75 22.83
C GLU A 428 -0.16 -17.80 23.66
N ALA A 429 -0.70 -17.40 24.82
CA ALA A 429 0.03 -17.05 26.04
C ALA A 429 -0.98 -16.61 27.10
N ASP A 430 -1.75 -17.56 27.62
CA ASP A 430 -2.30 -17.52 28.99
C ASP A 430 -2.57 -18.96 29.40
N SER A 431 -1.48 -19.64 29.78
CA SER A 431 -1.45 -20.80 30.68
C SER A 431 -0.05 -20.94 31.26
#